data_AF-A0A527YZU4-F1
#
_entry.id   AF-A0A527YZU4-F1
#
_cell.length_a   1.000
_cell.length_b   1.000
_cell.length_c   1.000
_cell.angle_alpha   90.00
_cell.angle_beta   90.00
_cell.angle_gamma   90.00
#
_symmetry.space_group_name_H-M   'P 1'
#
loop_
_entity.id
_entity.type
_entity.pdbx_description
1 polymer ?
#
loop_
_entity_poly.entity_id
_entity_poly.type
_entity_poly.pdbx_seq_one_letter_code
_entity_poly.pdbx_strand_id
1 'polypeptide(L)' 'MALLGTKPTTTTQKADEDEIVLSAHDITVSFADKVILDKLSLHIRRGEILGFVGASGAG' A
#
# COMPACT_ATOMS: atom_id res chain seq x y z
N MET A 1 11.17 37.79 -16.01
CA MET A 1 11.91 36.58 -16.43
C MET A 1 11.86 35.57 -15.29
N ALA A 2 11.80 34.28 -15.63
CA ALA A 2 11.54 33.10 -14.79
C ALA A 2 10.06 32.74 -14.57
N LEU A 3 9.49 32.04 -15.55
CA LEU A 3 8.40 31.07 -15.36
C LEU A 3 9.06 29.70 -15.18
N LEU A 4 8.96 29.08 -14.00
CA LEU A 4 9.22 27.65 -13.89
C LEU A 4 8.46 27.05 -12.71
N GLY A 5 7.55 26.14 -13.02
CA GLY A 5 6.77 25.42 -12.02
C GLY A 5 5.64 24.57 -12.61
N THR A 6 5.76 24.09 -13.85
CA THR A 6 4.88 23.03 -14.32
C THR A 6 5.33 21.75 -13.63
N LYS A 7 4.56 21.27 -12.64
CA LYS A 7 4.56 19.83 -12.33
C LYS A 7 3.87 19.16 -13.53
N PRO A 8 4.58 18.46 -14.42
CA PRO A 8 3.88 17.57 -15.32
C PRO A 8 3.39 16.38 -14.47
N THR A 9 2.47 15.61 -15.04
CA THR A 9 2.05 14.28 -14.57
C THR A 9 0.83 14.27 -13.66
N THR A 10 -0.34 14.47 -14.26
CA THR A 10 -1.59 13.86 -13.75
C THR A 10 -2.41 13.37 -14.94
N THR A 11 -1.92 12.31 -15.59
CA THR A 11 -2.70 11.56 -16.59
C THR A 11 -2.53 10.04 -16.44
N THR A 12 -1.65 9.56 -15.56
CA THR A 12 -1.41 8.12 -15.34
C THR A 12 -2.18 7.52 -14.15
N GLN A 13 -2.74 8.35 -13.26
CA GLN A 13 -3.28 7.89 -11.97
C GLN A 13 -4.51 6.96 -12.09
N LYS A 14 -5.32 7.11 -13.13
CA LYS A 14 -6.57 6.33 -13.26
C LYS A 14 -6.34 4.88 -13.69
N ALA A 15 -5.35 4.65 -14.57
CA ALA A 15 -5.01 3.31 -15.03
C ALA A 15 -4.32 2.47 -13.95
N ASP A 16 -3.50 3.10 -13.10
CA ASP A 16 -2.83 2.44 -11.97
C ASP A 16 -3.84 2.03 -10.88
N GLU A 17 -4.90 2.82 -10.67
CA GLU A 17 -6.01 2.45 -9.76
C GLU A 17 -6.84 1.27 -10.29
N ASP A 18 -7.10 1.22 -11.60
CA ASP A 18 -7.84 0.10 -12.23
C ASP A 18 -7.09 -1.24 -12.14
N GLU A 19 -5.77 -1.20 -11.93
CA GLU A 19 -4.92 -2.39 -11.75
C GLU A 19 -4.84 -2.87 -10.30
N ILE A 20 -5.17 -2.04 -9.30
CA ILE A 20 -5.16 -2.42 -7.89
C ILE A 20 -6.33 -3.37 -7.62
N VAL A 21 -6.00 -4.60 -7.23
CA VAL A 21 -6.98 -5.64 -6.87
C VAL A 21 -7.24 -5.72 -5.36
N LEU A 22 -6.30 -5.25 -4.54
CA LEU A 22 -6.50 -5.11 -3.10
C LEU A 22 -5.87 -3.79 -2.64
N SER A 23 -6.65 -2.96 -1.95
CA SER A 23 -6.15 -1.78 -1.25
C SER A 23 -6.46 -1.91 0.23
N ALA A 24 -5.43 -1.72 1.05
CA ALA A 24 -5.51 -1.77 2.50
C ALA A 24 -4.85 -0.53 3.08
N HIS A 25 -5.53 0.11 4.03
CA HIS A 25 -5.07 1.35 4.66
C HIS A 25 -5.12 1.20 6.17
N ASP A 26 -4.05 1.65 6.83
CA ASP A 26 -3.91 1.70 8.29
C ASP A 26 -4.25 0.38 9.02
N ILE A 27 -3.93 -0.77 8.40
CA ILE A 27 -4.17 -2.08 8.99
C ILE A 27 -3.32 -2.24 10.24
N THR A 28 -4.01 -2.50 11.35
CA THR A 28 -3.40 -2.79 12.65
C THR A 28 -3.85 -4.18 13.09
N VAL A 29 -2.90 -5.06 13.40
CA VAL A 29 -3.14 -6.43 13.85
C VAL A 29 -2.57 -6.57 15.25
N SER A 30 -3.39 -7.01 16.19
CA SER A 30 -3.00 -7.21 17.59
C SER A 30 -3.52 -8.54 18.12
N PHE A 31 -2.69 -9.23 18.89
CA PHE A 31 -3.07 -10.43 19.64
C PHE A 31 -2.93 -10.15 21.13
N ALA A 32 -4.05 -10.19 21.85
CA ALA A 32 -4.15 -9.77 23.24
C ALA A 32 -3.53 -8.37 23.43
N ASP A 33 -2.47 -8.28 24.24
CA ASP A 33 -1.86 -7.03 24.65
C ASP A 33 -0.75 -6.57 23.68
N LYS A 34 -0.49 -7.35 22.62
CA LYS A 34 0.63 -7.15 21.71
C LYS A 34 0.16 -6.74 20.32
N VAL A 35 0.63 -5.58 19.86
CA VAL A 35 0.50 -5.15 18.46
C VAL A 35 1.58 -5.85 17.63
N ILE A 36 1.16 -6.56 16.60
CA ILE A 36 2.03 -7.26 15.65
C ILE A 36 2.29 -6.39 14.42
N LEU A 37 1.25 -5.72 13.96
CA LEU A 37 1.28 -4.86 12.79
C LEU A 37 0.64 -3.54 13.20
N ASP A 38 1.32 -2.42 12.98
CA ASP A 38 0.80 -1.09 13.30
C ASP A 38 0.73 -0.27 12.00
N LYS A 39 -0.48 0.16 11.64
CA LYS A 39 -0.75 1.07 10.51
C LYS A 39 -0.12 0.67 9.17
N LEU A 40 -0.23 -0.60 8.79
CA LEU A 40 0.22 -1.05 7.48
C LEU A 40 -0.76 -0.56 6.40
N SER A 41 -0.24 0.19 5.44
CA SER A 41 -0.95 0.53 4.20
C SER A 41 -0.26 -0.13 3.01
N LEU A 42 -1.01 -0.86 2.20
CA LEU A 42 -0.47 -1.60 1.05
C LEU A 42 -1.49 -1.70 -0.08
N HIS A 43 -0.99 -1.75 -1.31
CA HIS A 43 -1.78 -2.01 -2.51
C HIS A 43 -1.21 -3.24 -3.20
N ILE A 44 -2.08 -4.13 -3.67
CA ILE A 44 -1.72 -5.29 -4.49
C ILE A 44 -2.32 -5.07 -5.87
N ARG A 45 -1.50 -5.19 -6.91
CA ARG A 45 -1.94 -5.10 -8.30
C ARG A 45 -2.28 -6.46 -8.89
N ARG A 46 -3.03 -6.45 -9.99
CA ARG A 46 -3.37 -7.65 -10.74
C ARG A 46 -2.10 -8.36 -11.23
N GLY A 47 -1.93 -9.62 -10.83
CA GLY A 47 -0.77 -10.44 -11.22
C GLY A 47 0.40 -10.39 -10.24
N GLU A 48 0.34 -9.56 -9.19
CA GLU A 48 1.29 -9.61 -8.09
C GLU A 48 0.92 -10.70 -7.08
N ILE A 49 1.93 -11.34 -6.49
CA ILE A 49 1.76 -12.32 -5.41
C ILE A 49 2.33 -11.70 -4.14
N LEU A 50 1.47 -11.48 -3.14
CA LEU A 50 1.89 -11.03 -1.82
C LEU A 50 2.08 -12.25 -0.89
N GLY A 51 3.30 -12.44 -0.41
CA GLY A 51 3.62 -13.42 0.61
C GLY A 51 3.84 -12.74 1.97
N PHE A 52 3.07 -13.13 2.98
CA PHE A 52 3.36 -12.76 4.36
C PHE A 52 4.36 -13.76 4.95
N VAL A 53 5.50 -13.26 5.42
CA VAL A 53 6.54 -14.07 6.09
C VAL A 53 6.77 -13.50 7.48
N GLY A 54 6.60 -14.34 8.49
CA GLY A 54 6.80 -13.97 9.89
C GLY A 54 7.35 -15.12 10.71
N ALA A 55 7.93 -14.81 11.87
CA ALA A 55 8.32 -15.84 12.85
C ALA A 55 7.11 -16.67 13.28
N SER A 56 7.33 -17.88 13.80
CA SER A 56 6.23 -18.71 14.30
C SER A 56 5.41 -17.94 15.35
N GLY A 57 4.11 -17.80 15.12
CA GLY A 57 3.21 -17.02 15.98
C GLY A 57 3.28 -15.51 15.79
N ALA A 58 3.91 -15.01 14.71
CA ALA A 58 3.88 -13.59 14.38
C ALA A 58 2.45 -13.12 14.07
N GLY A 59 1.70 -13.89 13.28
CA GLY A 59 0.44 -13.41 12.69
C GLY A 59 0.74 -12.64 11.43
#